data_AF-A0A955SGA2-F1
#
_entry.id   AF-A0A955SGA2-F1
#
_cell.length_a   1.000
_cell.length_b   1.000
_cell.length_c   1.000
_cell.angle_alpha   90.00
_cell.angle_beta   90.00
_cell.angle_gamma   90.00
#
_symmetry.space_group_name_H-M   'P 1'
#
loop_
_entity.id
_entity.type
_entity.pdbx_description
1 polymer ?
#
loop_
_entity_poly.entity_id
_entity_poly.type
_entity_poly.pdbx_seq_one_letter_code
_entity_poly.pdbx_strand_id
1 'polypeptide(L)'
;MRKRYIFAGHENFALYDLTTPEGHVNENVLAYSNRFGDERALIIYNNSFYQTRGTIHTSTEINVGSQEQAHLVRKSLSEALGLKYDSQHFYILHDHKSHMEQLFPGQKIAQEGFYVELNGYQYHAFLGFQEIRDTDGTWWRLHESLNGQAVPSIKQAYMEMLLEPVLAPFENLLYLSAELCRNKRDSKAKASDLEAQIQSNLDRFWEGLESRGYTKVEGALAGEALCESLSLNLPLVEETDIKSTELEELGTPKAVQTASAAHQLCKWVVDSFAPEKEIDDQTWFESLYLDRRIQKVLVDHGLSDHEAWRVTQIFLLMLFECEGEDSIEECAPALLESKRGQVLVQAHQYDGHIWFRQEDFQDLFKWLYFWADLDDAASIRDFQEKWEERRHQMKALFQTAEMANYRFDKLLDLLKGEGQDLAEVSEKSPA
;
A
#
# COMPACT_ATOMS: atom_id res chain seq x y z
N MET A 1 -17.42 -0.91 21.22
CA MET A 1 -18.52 -0.45 20.35
C MET A 1 -19.70 0.01 21.19
N ARG A 2 -20.18 1.26 21.03
CA ARG A 2 -21.25 1.89 21.85
C ARG A 2 -22.51 2.21 21.02
N LYS A 3 -22.86 1.37 20.03
CA LYS A 3 -24.02 1.54 19.12
C LYS A 3 -25.27 0.76 19.55
N ARG A 4 -25.53 0.59 20.86
CA ARG A 4 -26.65 -0.24 21.34
C ARG A 4 -28.02 0.18 20.79
N TYR A 5 -28.21 1.46 20.48
CA TYR A 5 -29.46 2.00 19.96
C TYR A 5 -29.88 1.37 18.62
N ILE A 6 -28.92 1.05 17.72
CA ILE A 6 -29.23 0.45 16.41
C ILE A 6 -29.73 -1.01 16.53
N PHE A 7 -29.58 -1.62 17.70
CA PHE A 7 -30.03 -3.00 17.99
C PHE A 7 -31.15 -3.06 19.03
N ALA A 8 -31.58 -1.92 19.59
CA ALA A 8 -32.56 -1.86 20.69
C ALA A 8 -33.95 -1.33 20.27
N GLY A 9 -34.04 -0.63 19.13
CA GLY A 9 -35.31 -0.10 18.60
C GLY A 9 -36.03 -1.07 17.67
N HIS A 10 -37.36 -1.10 17.73
CA HIS A 10 -38.22 -2.00 16.92
C HIS A 10 -38.84 -1.33 15.69
N GLU A 11 -38.80 0.00 15.58
CA GLU A 11 -39.54 0.75 14.54
C GLU A 11 -39.18 0.33 13.10
N ASN A 12 -37.89 0.09 12.83
CA ASN A 12 -37.39 -0.30 11.51
C ASN A 12 -36.78 -1.70 11.51
N PHE A 13 -37.05 -2.49 12.56
CA PHE A 13 -36.54 -3.85 12.66
C PHE A 13 -37.30 -4.77 11.70
N ALA A 14 -36.57 -5.57 10.92
CA ALA A 14 -37.15 -6.55 10.01
C ALA A 14 -36.35 -7.86 10.06
N LEU A 15 -37.04 -8.98 10.20
CA LEU A 15 -36.48 -10.33 10.09
C LEU A 15 -36.70 -10.87 8.68
N TYR A 16 -35.77 -11.68 8.17
CA TYR A 16 -35.82 -12.23 6.81
C TYR A 16 -35.59 -13.73 6.83
N ASP A 17 -36.28 -14.42 5.94
CA ASP A 17 -35.98 -15.79 5.60
C ASP A 17 -34.89 -15.84 4.53
N LEU A 18 -33.88 -16.68 4.72
CA LEU A 18 -32.92 -16.99 3.65
C LEU A 18 -33.55 -18.00 2.69
N THR A 19 -33.81 -17.59 1.45
CA THR A 19 -34.30 -18.48 0.40
C THR A 19 -33.13 -19.12 -0.34
N THR A 20 -33.04 -20.45 -0.36
CA THR A 20 -31.99 -21.18 -1.08
C THR A 20 -32.21 -21.12 -2.60
N PRO A 21 -31.19 -21.42 -3.43
CA PRO A 21 -31.36 -21.49 -4.88
C PRO A 21 -32.45 -22.46 -5.35
N GLU A 22 -32.77 -23.47 -4.55
CA GLU A 22 -33.83 -24.46 -4.80
C GLU A 22 -35.22 -23.93 -4.41
N GLY A 23 -35.33 -22.73 -3.85
CA GLY A 23 -36.59 -22.06 -3.50
C GLY A 23 -37.14 -22.38 -2.10
N HIS A 24 -36.37 -23.04 -1.24
CA HIS A 24 -36.79 -23.39 0.12
C HIS A 24 -36.23 -22.38 1.14
N VAL A 25 -36.90 -22.21 2.28
CA VAL A 25 -36.37 -21.41 3.38
C VAL A 25 -35.35 -22.22 4.18
N ASN A 26 -34.17 -21.65 4.43
CA ASN A 26 -33.21 -22.22 5.37
C ASN A 26 -33.42 -21.65 6.78
N GLU A 27 -34.09 -22.42 7.63
CA GLU A 27 -34.40 -22.04 9.02
C GLU A 27 -33.16 -21.93 9.93
N ASN A 28 -31.99 -22.44 9.49
CA ASN A 28 -30.76 -22.30 10.27
C ASN A 28 -30.13 -20.91 10.15
N VAL A 29 -30.64 -20.05 9.26
CA VAL A 29 -30.08 -18.72 9.05
C VAL A 29 -30.94 -17.67 9.71
N LEU A 30 -30.32 -16.90 10.61
CA LEU A 30 -30.90 -15.73 11.24
C LEU A 30 -30.45 -14.50 10.47
N ALA A 31 -31.39 -13.83 9.80
CA ALA A 31 -31.12 -12.59 9.07
C ALA A 31 -32.06 -11.47 9.54
N TYR A 32 -31.50 -10.31 9.90
CA TYR A 32 -32.29 -9.14 10.26
C TYR A 32 -31.62 -7.84 9.88
N SER A 33 -32.43 -6.82 9.67
CA SER A 33 -32.00 -5.46 9.44
C SER A 33 -32.59 -4.51 10.48
N ASN A 34 -31.93 -3.38 10.68
CA ASN A 34 -32.49 -2.28 11.45
C ASN A 34 -31.97 -0.93 10.93
N ARG A 35 -32.72 0.13 11.24
CA ARG A 35 -32.38 1.50 10.87
C ARG A 35 -32.73 2.48 11.98
N PHE A 36 -31.82 3.41 12.26
CA PHE A 36 -32.06 4.56 13.15
C PHE A 36 -31.51 5.83 12.50
N GLY A 37 -32.40 6.75 12.11
CA GLY A 37 -32.03 7.86 11.23
C GLY A 37 -31.43 7.34 9.92
N ASP A 38 -30.23 7.83 9.58
CA ASP A 38 -29.46 7.40 8.41
C ASP A 38 -28.55 6.18 8.68
N GLU A 39 -28.46 5.73 9.94
CA GLU A 39 -27.66 4.56 10.26
C GLU A 39 -28.42 3.27 10.01
N ARG A 40 -27.73 2.33 9.36
CA ARG A 40 -28.28 1.08 8.86
C ARG A 40 -27.43 -0.09 9.35
N ALA A 41 -28.09 -1.20 9.65
CA ALA A 41 -27.45 -2.45 10.03
C ALA A 41 -28.13 -3.62 9.31
N LEU A 42 -27.32 -4.57 8.83
CA LEU A 42 -27.76 -5.86 8.31
C LEU A 42 -26.89 -6.96 8.91
N ILE A 43 -27.51 -7.87 9.65
CA ILE A 43 -26.86 -8.99 10.32
C ILE A 43 -27.39 -10.28 9.74
N ILE A 44 -26.48 -11.17 9.36
CA ILE A 44 -26.80 -12.49 8.81
C ILE A 44 -25.90 -13.51 9.51
N TYR A 45 -26.49 -14.55 10.09
CA TYR A 45 -25.77 -15.57 10.83
C TYR A 45 -26.28 -16.97 10.48
N ASN A 46 -25.36 -17.87 10.15
CA ASN A 46 -25.65 -19.29 9.98
C ASN A 46 -25.48 -20.02 11.31
N ASN A 47 -26.57 -20.48 11.92
CA ASN A 47 -26.59 -21.21 13.19
C ASN A 47 -26.32 -22.74 13.01
N SER A 48 -25.84 -23.16 11.85
CA SER A 48 -25.50 -24.56 11.55
C SER A 48 -24.01 -24.75 11.32
N PHE A 49 -23.54 -25.99 11.44
CA PHE A 49 -22.18 -26.39 11.07
C PHE A 49 -21.98 -26.48 9.54
N TYR A 50 -23.05 -26.67 8.78
CA TYR A 50 -22.97 -26.82 7.33
C TYR A 50 -22.93 -25.47 6.62
N GLN A 51 -22.20 -25.41 5.50
CA GLN A 51 -22.22 -24.26 4.59
C GLN A 51 -23.62 -24.08 4.00
N THR A 52 -24.02 -22.83 3.77
CA THR A 52 -25.26 -22.49 3.09
C THR A 52 -25.10 -21.28 2.19
N ARG A 53 -26.04 -21.11 1.26
CA ARG A 53 -26.13 -19.96 0.37
C ARG A 53 -27.58 -19.66 0.06
N GLY A 54 -27.88 -18.41 -0.24
CA GLY A 54 -29.22 -17.99 -0.63
C GLY A 54 -29.37 -16.49 -0.68
N THR A 55 -30.61 -16.05 -0.80
CA THR A 55 -30.98 -14.64 -0.94
C THR A 55 -31.97 -14.25 0.14
N ILE A 56 -31.73 -13.09 0.75
CA ILE A 56 -32.72 -12.39 1.58
C ILE A 56 -33.31 -11.22 0.77
N HIS A 57 -34.62 -11.08 0.74
CA HIS A 57 -35.28 -10.04 -0.05
C HIS A 57 -36.47 -9.41 0.68
N THR A 58 -37.46 -10.21 1.06
CA THR A 58 -38.69 -9.72 1.73
C THR A 58 -38.70 -10.16 3.17
N SER A 59 -39.10 -9.28 4.07
CA SER A 59 -39.21 -9.59 5.50
C SER A 59 -40.30 -10.63 5.77
N THR A 60 -40.19 -11.27 6.92
CA THR A 60 -41.34 -11.93 7.56
C THR A 60 -42.39 -10.89 7.95
N GLU A 61 -43.54 -11.35 8.45
CA GLU A 61 -44.65 -10.46 8.81
C GLU A 61 -44.32 -9.60 10.03
N ILE A 62 -44.44 -8.28 9.86
CA ILE A 62 -44.20 -7.28 10.90
C ILE A 62 -45.55 -6.71 11.32
N ASN A 63 -45.89 -6.81 12.62
CA ASN A 63 -47.08 -6.16 13.16
C ASN A 63 -46.80 -4.67 13.41
N VAL A 64 -47.45 -3.79 12.65
CA VAL A 64 -47.42 -2.32 12.84
C VAL A 64 -48.69 -1.78 13.51
N GLY A 65 -49.63 -2.67 13.84
CA GLY A 65 -50.86 -2.36 14.58
C GLY A 65 -50.68 -2.49 16.10
N SER A 66 -51.79 -2.36 16.84
CA SER A 66 -51.79 -2.62 18.28
C SER A 66 -51.79 -4.14 18.56
N GLN A 67 -51.58 -4.53 19.81
CA GLN A 67 -51.71 -5.95 20.21
C GLN A 67 -53.14 -6.48 20.03
N GLU A 68 -54.15 -5.61 20.14
CA GLU A 68 -55.57 -5.97 20.03
C GLU A 68 -56.07 -5.95 18.58
N GLN A 69 -55.42 -5.17 17.71
CA GLN A 69 -55.71 -5.05 16.28
C GLN A 69 -54.43 -5.15 15.47
N ALA A 70 -53.99 -6.40 15.23
CA ALA A 70 -52.80 -6.66 14.45
C ALA A 70 -52.97 -6.17 13.01
N HIS A 71 -51.96 -5.46 12.50
CA HIS A 71 -51.85 -5.07 11.11
C HIS A 71 -50.49 -5.52 10.59
N LEU A 72 -50.49 -6.62 9.83
CA LEU A 72 -49.28 -7.27 9.36
C LEU A 72 -48.87 -6.68 8.01
N VAL A 73 -47.60 -6.28 7.91
CA VAL A 73 -46.97 -5.82 6.68
C VAL A 73 -45.70 -6.60 6.42
N ARG A 74 -45.29 -6.68 5.16
CA ARG A 74 -43.96 -7.15 4.76
C ARG A 74 -43.24 -6.00 4.09
N LYS A 75 -41.94 -5.90 4.33
CA LYS A 75 -41.07 -4.89 3.74
C LYS A 75 -39.97 -5.59 2.96
N SER A 76 -39.63 -5.08 1.79
CA SER A 76 -38.38 -5.47 1.13
C SER A 76 -37.17 -5.04 1.99
N LEU A 77 -36.01 -5.65 1.74
CA LEU A 77 -34.76 -5.29 2.38
C LEU A 77 -34.43 -3.80 2.16
N SER A 78 -34.65 -3.32 0.93
CA SER A 78 -34.46 -1.91 0.57
C SER A 78 -35.40 -0.97 1.31
N GLU A 79 -36.68 -1.33 1.49
CA GLU A 79 -37.64 -0.51 2.25
C GLU A 79 -37.28 -0.43 3.73
N ALA A 80 -36.93 -1.56 4.35
CA ALA A 80 -36.54 -1.61 5.75
C ALA A 80 -35.26 -0.81 6.02
N LEU A 81 -34.27 -0.92 5.14
CA LEU A 81 -33.01 -0.17 5.21
C LEU A 81 -33.15 1.27 4.70
N GLY A 82 -34.23 1.64 4.01
CA GLY A 82 -34.41 2.98 3.44
C GLY A 82 -33.38 3.27 2.36
N LEU A 83 -33.19 2.33 1.45
CA LEU A 83 -32.32 2.48 0.29
C LEU A 83 -33.12 3.05 -0.88
N LYS A 84 -32.55 4.05 -1.54
CA LYS A 84 -32.95 4.46 -2.89
C LYS A 84 -32.63 3.35 -3.89
N TYR A 85 -33.55 3.13 -4.83
CA TYR A 85 -33.59 1.98 -5.73
C TYR A 85 -33.41 2.36 -7.21
N ASP A 86 -33.07 3.61 -7.51
CA ASP A 86 -32.75 4.01 -8.89
C ASP A 86 -31.32 3.58 -9.27
N SER A 87 -31.04 3.58 -10.58
CA SER A 87 -29.79 3.08 -11.15
C SER A 87 -28.57 3.97 -10.85
N GLN A 88 -28.75 5.15 -10.27
CA GLN A 88 -27.66 6.07 -9.93
C GLN A 88 -27.17 5.89 -8.48
N HIS A 89 -27.87 5.13 -7.64
CA HIS A 89 -27.47 5.00 -6.23
C HIS A 89 -26.72 3.70 -5.98
N PHE A 90 -25.59 3.82 -5.31
CA PHE A 90 -24.77 2.73 -4.81
C PHE A 90 -24.62 2.81 -3.31
N TYR A 91 -24.29 1.68 -2.68
CA TYR A 91 -24.01 1.58 -1.26
C TYR A 91 -22.70 0.85 -1.02
N ILE A 92 -21.84 1.44 -0.19
CA ILE A 92 -20.69 0.73 0.39
C ILE A 92 -21.15 0.08 1.68
N LEU A 93 -20.99 -1.24 1.77
CA LEU A 93 -21.27 -2.03 2.97
C LEU A 93 -19.95 -2.44 3.60
N HIS A 94 -19.75 -2.11 4.88
CA HIS A 94 -18.58 -2.54 5.64
C HIS A 94 -18.94 -3.72 6.53
N ASP A 95 -18.32 -4.88 6.30
CA ASP A 95 -18.45 -6.04 7.17
C ASP A 95 -17.51 -5.90 8.38
N HIS A 96 -18.09 -5.68 9.55
CA HIS A 96 -17.35 -5.44 10.78
C HIS A 96 -16.46 -6.62 11.19
N LYS A 97 -16.72 -7.84 10.72
CA LYS A 97 -15.89 -9.01 11.05
C LYS A 97 -14.65 -9.10 10.18
N SER A 98 -14.82 -8.98 8.86
CA SER A 98 -13.74 -9.14 7.88
C SER A 98 -12.98 -7.85 7.61
N HIS A 99 -13.52 -6.70 8.02
CA HIS A 99 -13.05 -5.36 7.67
C HIS A 99 -13.05 -5.06 6.16
N MET A 100 -13.74 -5.89 5.37
CA MET A 100 -13.88 -5.70 3.94
C MET A 100 -15.11 -4.84 3.63
N GLU A 101 -15.00 -4.10 2.53
CA GLU A 101 -16.04 -3.26 1.96
C GLU A 101 -16.56 -3.87 0.66
N GLN A 102 -17.85 -3.72 0.39
CA GLN A 102 -18.48 -4.20 -0.84
C GLN A 102 -19.38 -3.12 -1.43
N LEU A 103 -19.31 -2.93 -2.75
CA LEU A 103 -20.10 -1.95 -3.50
C LEU A 103 -21.34 -2.61 -4.10
N PHE A 104 -22.52 -2.09 -3.79
CA PHE A 104 -23.79 -2.61 -4.29
C PHE A 104 -24.62 -1.55 -5.00
N PRO A 105 -25.21 -1.85 -6.17
CA PRO A 105 -26.24 -1.02 -6.77
C PRO A 105 -27.54 -1.08 -5.97
N GLY A 106 -28.11 0.07 -5.61
CA GLY A 106 -29.37 0.18 -4.88
C GLY A 106 -30.53 -0.50 -5.59
N GLN A 107 -30.59 -0.35 -6.92
CA GLN A 107 -31.58 -1.02 -7.76
C GLN A 107 -31.52 -2.56 -7.63
N LYS A 108 -30.33 -3.13 -7.56
CA LYS A 108 -30.14 -4.58 -7.46
C LYS A 108 -30.66 -5.12 -6.13
N ILE A 109 -30.33 -4.46 -5.01
CA ILE A 109 -30.85 -4.84 -3.69
C ILE A 109 -32.39 -4.76 -3.64
N ALA A 110 -32.98 -3.78 -4.33
CA ALA A 110 -34.43 -3.60 -4.38
C ALA A 110 -35.16 -4.64 -5.25
N GLN A 111 -34.52 -5.18 -6.29
CA GLN A 111 -35.15 -6.10 -7.24
C GLN A 111 -34.81 -7.57 -6.96
N GLU A 112 -33.56 -7.86 -6.63
CA GLU A 112 -33.03 -9.21 -6.49
C GLU A 112 -32.78 -9.58 -5.03
N GLY A 113 -32.58 -8.59 -4.15
CA GLY A 113 -32.28 -8.79 -2.74
C GLY A 113 -30.78 -8.89 -2.50
N PHE A 114 -30.40 -9.53 -1.39
CA PHE A 114 -29.01 -9.67 -0.98
C PHE A 114 -28.62 -11.16 -0.97
N TYR A 115 -27.76 -11.53 -1.93
CA TYR A 115 -27.18 -12.87 -1.99
C TYR A 115 -26.03 -13.01 -1.00
N VAL A 116 -25.95 -14.15 -0.34
CA VAL A 116 -24.97 -14.43 0.70
C VAL A 116 -24.58 -15.91 0.69
N GLU A 117 -23.29 -16.17 0.90
CA GLU A 117 -22.74 -17.50 1.16
C GLU A 117 -22.08 -17.51 2.55
N LEU A 118 -22.42 -18.50 3.37
CA LEU A 118 -21.95 -18.60 4.75
C LEU A 118 -21.44 -20.00 5.02
N ASN A 119 -20.20 -20.12 5.48
CA ASN A 119 -19.69 -21.32 6.12
C ASN A 119 -20.42 -21.60 7.45
N GLY A 120 -20.16 -22.76 8.05
CA GLY A 120 -20.72 -23.11 9.35
C GLY A 120 -20.37 -22.08 10.43
N TYR A 121 -21.37 -21.64 11.19
CA TYR A 121 -21.25 -20.60 12.23
C TYR A 121 -20.70 -19.25 11.76
N GLN A 122 -20.63 -19.03 10.44
CA GLN A 122 -20.23 -17.75 9.89
C GLN A 122 -21.35 -16.72 10.08
N TYR A 123 -20.96 -15.47 10.30
CA TYR A 123 -21.87 -14.34 10.25
C TYR A 123 -21.23 -13.21 9.43
N HIS A 124 -22.09 -12.35 8.89
CA HIS A 124 -21.75 -11.04 8.38
C HIS A 124 -22.45 -9.98 9.21
N ALA A 125 -21.73 -8.92 9.55
CA ALA A 125 -22.27 -7.79 10.29
C ALA A 125 -22.01 -6.51 9.50
N PHE A 126 -22.90 -6.22 8.55
CA PHE A 126 -22.79 -5.03 7.71
C PHE A 126 -23.30 -3.81 8.46
N LEU A 127 -22.42 -2.84 8.66
CA LEU A 127 -22.67 -1.60 9.37
C LEU A 127 -22.17 -0.42 8.54
N GLY A 128 -22.65 0.78 8.85
CA GLY A 128 -22.05 2.00 8.30
C GLY A 128 -22.24 2.15 6.78
N PHE A 129 -23.42 1.78 6.28
CA PHE A 129 -23.79 1.95 4.87
C PHE A 129 -23.50 3.37 4.41
N GLN A 130 -22.67 3.52 3.37
CA GLN A 130 -22.41 4.81 2.74
C GLN A 130 -23.18 4.88 1.42
N GLU A 131 -24.09 5.84 1.32
CA GLU A 131 -24.83 6.10 0.08
C GLU A 131 -23.98 6.95 -0.87
N ILE A 132 -23.91 6.52 -2.13
CA ILE A 132 -23.18 7.18 -3.20
C ILE A 132 -24.12 7.40 -4.36
N ARG A 133 -24.07 8.59 -4.95
CA ARG A 133 -24.78 8.88 -6.19
C ARG A 133 -23.79 8.97 -7.35
N ASP A 134 -23.97 8.10 -8.33
CA ASP A 134 -23.23 8.09 -9.57
C ASP A 134 -23.81 9.09 -10.56
N THR A 135 -23.02 10.11 -10.90
CA THR A 135 -23.42 11.18 -11.81
C THR A 135 -22.77 11.09 -13.17
N ASP A 136 -21.67 10.34 -13.30
CA ASP A 136 -20.84 10.28 -14.51
C ASP A 136 -20.59 8.84 -15.01
N GLY A 137 -21.08 7.81 -14.28
CA GLY A 137 -20.92 6.41 -14.64
C GLY A 137 -19.66 5.75 -14.06
N THR A 138 -18.85 6.49 -13.30
CA THR A 138 -17.59 5.98 -12.75
C THR A 138 -17.84 4.91 -11.69
N TRP A 139 -18.87 5.06 -10.86
CA TRP A 139 -19.21 4.05 -9.85
C TRP A 139 -19.78 2.78 -10.47
N TRP A 140 -20.54 2.90 -11.56
CA TRP A 140 -20.97 1.76 -12.36
C TRP A 140 -19.76 0.98 -12.91
N ARG A 141 -18.79 1.69 -13.50
CA ARG A 141 -17.57 1.07 -14.02
C ARG A 141 -16.79 0.34 -12.91
N LEU A 142 -16.68 0.93 -11.72
CA LEU A 142 -16.04 0.27 -10.57
C LEU A 142 -16.80 -0.98 -10.13
N HIS A 143 -18.13 -0.90 -10.07
CA HIS A 143 -18.96 -2.06 -9.74
C HIS A 143 -18.76 -3.21 -10.74
N GLU A 144 -18.69 -2.91 -12.04
CA GLU A 144 -18.39 -3.91 -13.07
C GLU A 144 -16.99 -4.50 -12.91
N SER A 145 -15.97 -3.68 -12.65
CA SER A 145 -14.60 -4.17 -12.48
C SER A 145 -14.43 -5.05 -11.23
N LEU A 146 -15.13 -4.72 -10.13
CA LEU A 146 -15.11 -5.53 -8.90
C LEU A 146 -15.91 -6.82 -9.04
N ASN A 147 -16.88 -6.88 -9.96
CA ASN A 147 -17.72 -8.06 -10.19
C ASN A 147 -18.31 -8.67 -8.91
N GLY A 148 -18.73 -7.81 -7.97
CA GLY A 148 -19.29 -8.20 -6.67
C GLY A 148 -18.28 -8.66 -5.62
N GLN A 149 -16.97 -8.64 -5.89
CA GLN A 149 -15.95 -8.96 -4.89
C GLN A 149 -15.88 -7.88 -3.80
N ALA A 150 -15.68 -8.31 -2.56
CA ALA A 150 -15.36 -7.42 -1.45
C ALA A 150 -13.87 -7.06 -1.48
N VAL A 151 -13.54 -5.83 -1.13
CA VAL A 151 -12.17 -5.28 -1.12
C VAL A 151 -11.89 -4.60 0.22
N PRO A 152 -10.61 -4.43 0.62
CA PRO A 152 -10.30 -3.76 1.89
C PRO A 152 -10.77 -2.30 1.95
N SER A 153 -10.83 -1.62 0.80
CA SER A 153 -11.36 -0.25 0.69
C SER A 153 -11.89 0.04 -0.71
N ILE A 154 -13.17 0.41 -0.80
CA ILE A 154 -13.80 0.85 -2.04
C ILE A 154 -13.23 2.18 -2.50
N LYS A 155 -12.92 3.09 -1.57
CA LYS A 155 -12.26 4.37 -1.92
C LYS A 155 -10.93 4.13 -2.62
N GLN A 156 -10.12 3.19 -2.11
CA GLN A 156 -8.87 2.82 -2.76
C GLN A 156 -9.11 2.21 -4.14
N ALA A 157 -10.01 1.21 -4.24
CA ALA A 157 -10.29 0.56 -5.52
C ALA A 157 -10.79 1.58 -6.58
N TYR A 158 -11.59 2.55 -6.15
CA TYR A 158 -12.03 3.68 -6.99
C TYR A 158 -10.85 4.50 -7.50
N MET A 159 -9.93 4.90 -6.61
CA MET A 159 -8.75 5.68 -6.99
C MET A 159 -7.82 4.90 -7.92
N GLU A 160 -7.56 3.61 -7.65
CA GLU A 160 -6.74 2.77 -8.52
C GLU A 160 -7.37 2.62 -9.92
N MET A 161 -8.69 2.38 -10.00
CA MET A 161 -9.39 2.31 -11.29
C MET A 161 -9.28 3.63 -12.06
N LEU A 162 -9.39 4.77 -11.38
CA LEU A 162 -9.16 6.05 -12.02
C LEU A 162 -7.73 6.12 -12.54
N LEU A 163 -6.74 5.89 -11.66
CA LEU A 163 -5.31 6.02 -11.92
C LEU A 163 -4.72 4.95 -12.84
N GLU A 164 -5.50 3.99 -13.31
CA GLU A 164 -5.06 2.91 -14.20
C GLU A 164 -4.24 3.37 -15.43
N PRO A 165 -4.55 4.50 -16.11
CA PRO A 165 -3.71 5.01 -17.20
C PRO A 165 -2.28 5.40 -16.80
N VAL A 166 -2.03 5.64 -15.50
CA VAL A 166 -0.71 5.91 -14.92
C VAL A 166 -0.12 4.64 -14.31
N LEU A 167 -0.93 3.91 -13.53
CA LEU A 167 -0.48 2.74 -12.77
C LEU A 167 -0.07 1.58 -13.66
N ALA A 168 -0.82 1.28 -14.72
CA ALA A 168 -0.52 0.17 -15.62
C ALA A 168 0.81 0.33 -16.37
N PRO A 169 1.11 1.46 -17.05
CA PRO A 169 2.41 1.62 -17.69
C PRO A 169 3.55 1.70 -16.67
N PHE A 170 3.34 2.28 -15.50
CA PHE A 170 4.35 2.30 -14.44
C PHE A 170 4.69 0.91 -13.91
N GLU A 171 3.68 0.08 -13.65
CA GLU A 171 3.88 -1.31 -13.24
C GLU A 171 4.66 -2.09 -14.32
N ASN A 172 4.30 -1.94 -15.58
CA ASN A 172 5.06 -2.54 -16.68
C ASN A 172 6.50 -2.05 -16.73
N LEU A 173 6.76 -0.75 -16.50
CA LEU A 173 8.11 -0.20 -16.45
C LEU A 173 8.94 -0.85 -15.34
N LEU A 174 8.37 -1.08 -14.15
CA LEU A 174 9.06 -1.80 -13.07
C LEU A 174 9.45 -3.22 -13.49
N TYR A 175 8.52 -3.96 -14.11
CA TYR A 175 8.79 -5.31 -14.63
C TYR A 175 9.86 -5.32 -15.72
N LEU A 176 9.74 -4.45 -16.72
CA LEU A 176 10.65 -4.34 -17.85
C LEU A 176 12.05 -3.88 -17.40
N SER A 177 12.12 -2.96 -16.44
CA SER A 177 13.39 -2.50 -15.87
C SER A 177 14.10 -3.63 -15.15
N ALA A 178 13.38 -4.39 -14.31
CA ALA A 178 13.92 -5.56 -13.65
C ALA A 178 14.33 -6.66 -14.65
N GLU A 179 13.60 -6.83 -15.77
CA GLU A 179 13.97 -7.76 -16.83
C GLU A 179 15.21 -7.30 -17.61
N LEU A 180 15.29 -6.02 -17.98
CA LEU A 180 16.43 -5.43 -18.67
C LEU A 180 17.71 -5.60 -17.84
N CYS A 181 17.63 -5.36 -16.52
CA CYS A 181 18.74 -5.60 -15.57
C CYS A 181 19.20 -7.07 -15.51
N ARG A 182 18.39 -8.03 -15.97
CA ARG A 182 18.73 -9.47 -15.97
C ARG A 182 19.19 -10.00 -17.33
N ASN A 183 18.66 -9.47 -18.43
CA ASN A 183 18.66 -10.15 -19.73
C ASN A 183 19.67 -9.63 -20.78
N LYS A 184 20.57 -8.68 -20.48
CA LYS A 184 21.55 -8.19 -21.47
C LYS A 184 22.60 -9.21 -21.92
N ARG A 185 22.64 -10.42 -21.33
CA ARG A 185 23.47 -11.55 -21.78
C ARG A 185 22.89 -12.34 -22.98
N ASP A 186 21.58 -12.31 -23.21
CA ASP A 186 20.93 -13.28 -24.11
C ASP A 186 20.97 -12.90 -25.60
N SER A 187 21.06 -11.61 -25.95
CA SER A 187 21.43 -11.07 -27.27
C SER A 187 21.19 -9.56 -27.34
N LYS A 188 21.96 -8.85 -28.18
CA LYS A 188 21.73 -7.43 -28.49
C LYS A 188 20.31 -7.15 -29.03
N ALA A 189 19.69 -8.14 -29.69
CA ALA A 189 18.33 -8.04 -30.21
C ALA A 189 17.27 -8.04 -29.10
N LYS A 190 17.40 -8.89 -28.07
CA LYS A 190 16.47 -8.95 -26.93
C LYS A 190 16.55 -7.67 -26.08
N ALA A 191 17.76 -7.13 -25.88
CA ALA A 191 17.94 -5.85 -25.19
C ALA A 191 17.26 -4.69 -25.94
N SER A 192 17.44 -4.61 -27.26
CA SER A 192 16.82 -3.57 -28.07
C SER A 192 15.28 -3.63 -28.07
N ASP A 193 14.70 -4.84 -27.99
CA ASP A 193 13.24 -5.00 -27.87
C ASP A 193 12.73 -4.52 -26.50
N LEU A 194 13.42 -4.87 -25.42
CA LEU A 194 13.10 -4.38 -24.06
C LEU A 194 13.21 -2.86 -23.97
N GLU A 195 14.27 -2.27 -24.53
CA GLU A 195 14.47 -0.81 -24.59
C GLU A 195 13.30 -0.12 -25.33
N ALA A 196 12.83 -0.68 -26.44
CA ALA A 196 11.66 -0.17 -27.15
C ALA A 196 10.36 -0.29 -26.34
N GLN A 197 10.16 -1.39 -25.63
CA GLN A 197 9.02 -1.58 -24.73
C GLN A 197 9.04 -0.61 -23.54
N ILE A 198 10.22 -0.34 -22.97
CA ILE A 198 10.40 0.66 -21.92
C ILE A 198 10.02 2.03 -22.45
N GLN A 199 10.54 2.44 -23.60
CA GLN A 199 10.21 3.74 -24.20
C GLN A 199 8.69 3.88 -24.44
N SER A 200 8.05 2.85 -24.99
CA SER A 200 6.60 2.87 -25.22
C SER A 200 5.78 2.99 -23.91
N ASN A 201 6.21 2.34 -22.82
CA ASN A 201 5.51 2.47 -21.53
C ASN A 201 5.82 3.81 -20.85
N LEU A 202 7.02 4.38 -21.03
CA LEU A 202 7.33 5.75 -20.59
C LEU A 202 6.38 6.76 -21.24
N ASP A 203 6.17 6.68 -22.56
CA ASP A 203 5.27 7.59 -23.27
C ASP A 203 3.83 7.47 -22.74
N ARG A 204 3.34 6.24 -22.54
CA ARG A 204 1.99 6.00 -21.97
C ARG A 204 1.86 6.48 -20.52
N PHE A 205 2.91 6.30 -19.72
CA PHE A 205 2.95 6.81 -18.35
C PHE A 205 2.84 8.33 -18.34
N TRP A 206 3.58 9.02 -19.22
CA TRP A 206 3.51 10.46 -19.36
C TRP A 206 2.15 10.95 -19.86
N GLU A 207 1.57 10.32 -20.88
CA GLU A 207 0.21 10.63 -21.32
C GLU A 207 -0.82 10.47 -20.19
N GLY A 208 -0.65 9.41 -19.37
CA GLY A 208 -1.49 9.17 -18.19
C GLY A 208 -1.38 10.27 -17.14
N LEU A 209 -0.18 10.81 -16.93
CA LEU A 209 0.08 11.93 -16.03
C LEU A 209 -0.44 13.26 -16.61
N GLU A 210 -0.17 13.54 -17.88
CA GLU A 210 -0.67 14.75 -18.57
C GLU A 210 -2.19 14.85 -18.55
N SER A 211 -2.89 13.73 -18.73
CA SER A 211 -4.36 13.67 -18.64
C SER A 211 -4.93 14.08 -17.26
N ARG A 212 -4.07 14.19 -16.25
CA ARG A 212 -4.39 14.58 -14.87
C ARG A 212 -3.86 15.95 -14.47
N GLY A 213 -3.28 16.68 -15.41
CA GLY A 213 -2.73 18.01 -15.17
C GLY A 213 -1.28 18.01 -14.69
N TYR A 214 -0.56 16.90 -14.82
CA TYR A 214 0.88 16.87 -14.57
C TYR A 214 1.66 17.24 -15.85
N THR A 215 2.70 18.06 -15.73
CA THR A 215 3.50 18.53 -16.87
C THR A 215 4.90 17.92 -16.88
N LYS A 216 5.36 17.48 -18.05
CA LYS A 216 6.74 17.04 -18.26
C LYS A 216 7.71 18.22 -18.24
N VAL A 217 8.86 18.07 -17.57
CA VAL A 217 9.89 19.13 -17.50
C VAL A 217 10.55 19.34 -18.86
N GLU A 218 10.85 20.60 -19.21
CA GLU A 218 11.70 20.91 -20.35
C GLU A 218 13.09 20.29 -20.16
N GLY A 219 13.49 19.40 -21.07
CA GLY A 219 14.79 18.70 -20.98
C GLY A 219 14.76 17.39 -20.20
N ALA A 220 13.56 16.85 -19.88
CA ALA A 220 13.41 15.52 -19.30
C ALA A 220 14.26 14.48 -20.06
N LEU A 221 14.92 13.62 -19.29
CA LEU A 221 15.88 12.65 -19.81
C LEU A 221 15.23 11.75 -20.87
N ALA A 222 16.02 11.34 -21.87
CA ALA A 222 15.56 10.35 -22.84
C ALA A 222 15.43 8.97 -22.17
N GLY A 223 14.49 8.14 -22.62
CA GLY A 223 14.39 6.76 -22.13
C GLY A 223 15.63 5.91 -22.43
N GLU A 224 16.41 6.31 -23.46
CA GLU A 224 17.73 5.74 -23.73
C GLU A 224 18.69 5.89 -22.54
N ALA A 225 18.70 7.04 -21.85
CA ALA A 225 19.55 7.27 -20.68
C ALA A 225 19.14 6.38 -19.50
N LEU A 226 17.83 6.17 -19.30
CA LEU A 226 17.34 5.21 -18.31
C LEU A 226 17.80 3.79 -18.66
N CYS A 227 17.65 3.38 -19.93
CA CYS A 227 18.06 2.05 -20.37
C CYS A 227 19.58 1.84 -20.23
N GLU A 228 20.39 2.86 -20.52
CA GLU A 228 21.84 2.85 -20.28
C GLU A 228 22.15 2.64 -18.80
N SER A 229 21.52 3.43 -17.90
CA SER A 229 21.67 3.29 -16.44
C SER A 229 21.27 1.89 -15.95
N LEU A 230 20.08 1.41 -16.33
CA LEU A 230 19.59 0.08 -15.93
C LEU A 230 20.51 -1.05 -16.41
N SER A 231 21.19 -0.83 -17.53
CA SER A 231 22.12 -1.80 -18.11
C SER A 231 23.46 -1.87 -17.40
N LEU A 232 23.87 -0.79 -16.72
CA LEU A 232 25.08 -0.80 -15.89
C LEU A 232 24.92 -1.68 -14.65
N ASN A 233 23.68 -1.97 -14.22
CA ASN A 233 23.36 -2.77 -13.04
C ASN A 233 23.47 -4.29 -13.24
N LEU A 234 23.78 -4.77 -14.45
CA LEU A 234 23.67 -6.19 -14.81
C LEU A 234 24.52 -7.16 -13.97
N PRO A 235 25.64 -6.76 -13.34
CA PRO A 235 26.40 -7.65 -12.49
C PRO A 235 26.70 -7.03 -11.13
N LEU A 236 25.67 -6.90 -10.28
CA LEU A 236 25.87 -6.64 -8.85
C LEU A 236 25.79 -7.89 -7.98
N VAL A 237 25.39 -9.04 -8.56
CA VAL A 237 25.21 -10.26 -7.76
C VAL A 237 25.76 -11.54 -8.41
N GLU A 238 26.14 -11.53 -9.69
CA GLU A 238 26.66 -12.74 -10.36
C GLU A 238 28.17 -12.71 -10.68
N GLU A 239 28.85 -11.56 -10.66
CA GLU A 239 30.29 -11.45 -11.04
C GLU A 239 31.17 -10.77 -9.98
N THR A 240 30.64 -10.48 -8.81
CA THR A 240 31.41 -9.84 -7.76
C THR A 240 32.16 -10.90 -6.95
N ASP A 241 33.49 -10.88 -7.04
CA ASP A 241 34.42 -11.35 -6.00
C ASP A 241 34.27 -10.54 -4.67
N ILE A 242 33.27 -9.65 -4.56
CA ILE A 242 32.80 -9.09 -3.30
C ILE A 242 32.33 -10.26 -2.45
N LYS A 243 33.05 -10.54 -1.36
CA LYS A 243 32.70 -11.56 -0.38
C LYS A 243 31.21 -11.49 -0.06
N SER A 244 30.51 -12.56 -0.43
CA SER A 244 29.06 -12.65 -0.61
C SER A 244 28.21 -12.31 0.62
N THR A 245 28.79 -12.22 1.82
CA THR A 245 28.04 -12.11 3.08
C THR A 245 27.27 -10.81 3.25
N GLU A 246 27.77 -9.66 2.79
CA GLU A 246 27.09 -8.36 3.04
C GLU A 246 26.01 -8.02 2.01
N LEU A 247 26.15 -8.50 0.76
CA LEU A 247 25.08 -8.40 -0.23
C LEU A 247 23.98 -9.43 0.03
N GLU A 248 24.33 -10.61 0.55
CA GLU A 248 23.37 -11.60 1.07
C GLU A 248 22.52 -11.04 2.22
N GLU A 249 23.07 -10.10 3.02
CA GLU A 249 22.34 -9.42 4.09
C GLU A 249 21.29 -8.42 3.57
N LEU A 250 21.40 -7.94 2.33
CA LEU A 250 20.37 -7.09 1.69
C LEU A 250 19.20 -7.91 1.11
N GLY A 251 19.42 -9.19 0.84
CA GLY A 251 18.39 -10.11 0.36
C GLY A 251 18.87 -11.00 -0.79
N THR A 252 17.93 -11.67 -1.46
CA THR A 252 18.27 -12.53 -2.59
C THR A 252 18.78 -11.71 -3.79
N PRO A 253 19.65 -12.28 -4.64
CA PRO A 253 20.15 -11.60 -5.83
C PRO A 253 19.06 -10.96 -6.70
N LYS A 254 17.98 -11.71 -6.90
CA LYS A 254 16.82 -11.27 -7.68
C LYS A 254 16.08 -10.11 -7.02
N ALA A 255 15.93 -10.15 -5.70
CA ALA A 255 15.29 -9.08 -4.93
C ALA A 255 16.10 -7.79 -5.01
N VAL A 256 17.42 -7.87 -4.80
CA VAL A 256 18.32 -6.71 -4.86
C VAL A 256 18.32 -6.08 -6.25
N GLN A 257 18.43 -6.89 -7.31
CA GLN A 257 18.36 -6.39 -8.69
C GLN A 257 17.02 -5.70 -9.00
N THR A 258 15.91 -6.28 -8.56
CA THR A 258 14.57 -5.71 -8.78
C THR A 258 14.42 -4.38 -8.03
N ALA A 259 14.90 -4.32 -6.78
CA ALA A 259 14.87 -3.11 -5.97
C ALA A 259 15.75 -2.00 -6.57
N SER A 260 16.95 -2.31 -7.04
CA SER A 260 17.82 -1.35 -7.73
C SER A 260 17.25 -0.84 -9.04
N ALA A 261 16.62 -1.72 -9.84
CA ALA A 261 15.96 -1.31 -11.07
C ALA A 261 14.78 -0.37 -10.80
N ALA A 262 13.99 -0.67 -9.75
CA ALA A 262 12.90 0.20 -9.31
C ALA A 262 13.41 1.55 -8.81
N HIS A 263 14.49 1.57 -8.01
CA HIS A 263 15.14 2.78 -7.51
C HIS A 263 15.54 3.71 -8.68
N GLN A 264 16.29 3.21 -9.65
CA GLN A 264 16.74 4.03 -10.78
C GLN A 264 15.60 4.51 -11.68
N LEU A 265 14.62 3.65 -11.98
CA LEU A 265 13.43 4.06 -12.72
C LEU A 265 12.74 5.21 -12.01
N CYS A 266 12.54 5.10 -10.70
CA CYS A 266 11.81 6.11 -9.97
C CYS A 266 12.63 7.38 -9.77
N LYS A 267 13.94 7.28 -9.51
CA LYS A 267 14.85 8.43 -9.53
C LYS A 267 14.75 9.17 -10.86
N TRP A 268 14.81 8.45 -11.96
CA TRP A 268 14.64 9.02 -13.29
C TRP A 268 13.26 9.68 -13.48
N VAL A 269 12.19 9.06 -12.96
CA VAL A 269 10.83 9.63 -13.00
C VAL A 269 10.79 10.94 -12.20
N VAL A 270 11.36 10.99 -10.99
CA VAL A 270 11.42 12.20 -10.15
C VAL A 270 12.28 13.27 -10.81
N ASP A 271 13.48 12.94 -11.28
CA ASP A 271 14.39 13.88 -11.95
C ASP A 271 13.80 14.43 -13.27
N SER A 272 12.91 13.66 -13.93
CA SER A 272 12.20 14.07 -15.15
C SER A 272 10.90 14.82 -14.88
N PHE A 273 10.54 15.04 -13.62
CA PHE A 273 9.27 15.59 -13.17
C PHE A 273 9.49 16.85 -12.31
N ALA A 274 8.75 17.91 -12.59
CA ALA A 274 8.66 19.08 -11.73
C ALA A 274 7.18 19.28 -11.47
N PRO A 275 6.69 19.03 -10.25
CA PRO A 275 5.32 19.41 -9.89
C PRO A 275 5.14 20.91 -10.15
N GLU A 276 4.02 21.30 -10.78
CA GLU A 276 3.60 22.69 -10.70
C GLU A 276 3.34 23.03 -9.22
N LYS A 277 3.67 24.26 -8.80
CA LYS A 277 3.70 24.77 -7.39
C LYS A 277 2.51 24.46 -6.47
N GLU A 278 1.41 23.90 -6.98
CA GLU A 278 0.22 23.53 -6.21
C GLU A 278 0.16 22.04 -5.81
N ILE A 279 1.04 21.19 -6.35
CA ILE A 279 1.18 19.81 -5.91
C ILE A 279 2.15 19.79 -4.73
N ASP A 280 1.80 19.11 -3.64
CA ASP A 280 2.72 18.90 -2.53
C ASP A 280 3.87 17.99 -3.00
N ASP A 281 5.03 18.60 -3.23
CA ASP A 281 6.26 17.97 -3.75
C ASP A 281 6.65 16.70 -2.98
N GLN A 282 6.22 16.55 -1.73
CA GLN A 282 6.58 15.43 -0.86
C GLN A 282 5.58 14.27 -0.83
N THR A 283 4.38 14.40 -1.40
CA THR A 283 3.33 13.36 -1.29
C THR A 283 2.67 12.96 -2.61
N TRP A 284 3.08 13.58 -3.73
CA TRP A 284 2.49 13.28 -5.03
C TRP A 284 2.68 11.80 -5.43
N PHE A 285 3.82 11.20 -5.07
CA PHE A 285 4.16 9.82 -5.39
C PHE A 285 3.17 8.82 -4.74
N GLU A 286 2.90 9.00 -3.44
CA GLU A 286 1.92 8.19 -2.71
C GLU A 286 0.47 8.55 -3.12
N SER A 287 0.19 9.81 -3.47
CA SER A 287 -1.14 10.22 -3.94
C SER A 287 -1.54 9.52 -5.25
N LEU A 288 -0.56 9.18 -6.07
CA LEU A 288 -0.70 8.41 -7.30
C LEU A 288 -0.62 6.90 -7.08
N TYR A 289 -0.41 6.42 -5.84
CA TYR A 289 -0.24 5.01 -5.49
C TYR A 289 0.92 4.30 -6.21
N LEU A 290 1.95 5.04 -6.62
CA LEU A 290 3.14 4.47 -7.28
C LEU A 290 3.93 3.57 -6.32
N ASP A 291 4.02 3.96 -5.05
CA ASP A 291 4.63 3.20 -3.96
C ASP A 291 4.05 1.78 -3.84
N ARG A 292 2.73 1.63 -4.05
CA ARG A 292 2.06 0.32 -3.98
C ARG A 292 2.38 -0.58 -5.15
N ARG A 293 2.59 0.00 -6.34
CA ARG A 293 3.02 -0.78 -7.51
C ARG A 293 4.46 -1.26 -7.34
N ILE A 294 5.34 -0.45 -6.73
CA ILE A 294 6.69 -0.91 -6.35
C ILE A 294 6.58 -2.10 -5.41
N GLN A 295 5.83 -1.98 -4.30
CA GLN A 295 5.66 -3.05 -3.33
C GLN A 295 5.13 -4.34 -3.97
N LYS A 296 4.10 -4.22 -4.82
CA LYS A 296 3.54 -5.36 -5.57
C LYS A 296 4.61 -6.06 -6.42
N VAL A 297 5.36 -5.30 -7.23
CA VAL A 297 6.37 -5.89 -8.13
C VAL A 297 7.50 -6.54 -7.33
N LEU A 298 7.91 -5.93 -6.22
CA LEU A 298 8.89 -6.51 -5.29
C LEU A 298 8.41 -7.86 -4.72
N VAL A 299 7.14 -7.94 -4.29
CA VAL A 299 6.52 -9.18 -3.82
C VAL A 299 6.47 -10.24 -4.94
N ASP A 300 6.03 -9.85 -6.14
CA ASP A 300 5.98 -10.75 -7.31
C ASP A 300 7.39 -11.27 -7.71
N HIS A 301 8.46 -10.57 -7.32
CA HIS A 301 9.85 -11.00 -7.52
C HIS A 301 10.44 -11.81 -6.36
N GLY A 302 9.72 -11.95 -5.23
CA GLY A 302 10.04 -12.90 -4.16
C GLY A 302 10.34 -12.28 -2.80
N LEU A 303 10.15 -10.97 -2.61
CA LEU A 303 10.17 -10.38 -1.28
C LEU A 303 8.86 -10.66 -0.53
N SER A 304 8.91 -10.72 0.80
CA SER A 304 7.69 -10.69 1.62
C SER A 304 7.04 -9.30 1.59
N ASP A 305 5.76 -9.21 1.95
CA ASP A 305 5.03 -7.92 2.03
C ASP A 305 5.77 -6.90 2.91
N HIS A 306 6.33 -7.36 4.03
CA HIS A 306 7.07 -6.51 4.96
C HIS A 306 8.39 -6.01 4.38
N GLU A 307 9.18 -6.89 3.73
CA GLU A 307 10.44 -6.49 3.09
C GLU A 307 10.19 -5.55 1.91
N ALA A 308 9.20 -5.84 1.07
CA ALA A 308 8.81 -4.99 -0.05
C ALA A 308 8.38 -3.59 0.41
N TRP A 309 7.58 -3.52 1.48
CA TRP A 309 7.22 -2.25 2.11
C TRP A 309 8.44 -1.50 2.65
N ARG A 310 9.34 -2.18 3.39
CA ARG A 310 10.55 -1.56 3.93
C ARG A 310 11.44 -0.98 2.84
N VAL A 311 11.79 -1.78 1.83
CA VAL A 311 12.61 -1.36 0.69
C VAL A 311 11.98 -0.16 -0.01
N THR A 312 10.66 -0.18 -0.22
CA THR A 312 9.93 0.97 -0.79
C THR A 312 10.03 2.22 0.08
N GLN A 313 9.93 2.09 1.42
CA GLN A 313 10.08 3.24 2.30
C GLN A 313 11.52 3.79 2.33
N ILE A 314 12.54 2.94 2.29
CA ILE A 314 13.95 3.39 2.21
C ILE A 314 14.19 4.15 0.91
N PHE A 315 13.64 3.62 -0.18
CA PHE A 315 13.67 4.26 -1.49
C PHE A 315 13.02 5.66 -1.47
N LEU A 316 11.81 5.79 -0.92
CA LEU A 316 11.13 7.09 -0.81
C LEU A 316 11.87 8.07 0.10
N LEU A 317 12.50 7.57 1.16
CA LEU A 317 13.37 8.35 2.02
C LEU A 317 14.55 8.91 1.21
N MET A 318 15.22 8.07 0.42
CA MET A 318 16.34 8.48 -0.43
C MET A 318 15.92 9.50 -1.49
N LEU A 319 14.80 9.29 -2.17
CA LEU A 319 14.36 10.18 -3.24
C LEU A 319 13.96 11.57 -2.76
N PHE A 320 13.28 11.68 -1.62
CA PHE A 320 12.62 12.92 -1.23
C PHE A 320 13.25 13.62 -0.02
N GLU A 321 14.12 12.93 0.73
CA GLU A 321 14.67 13.44 1.98
C GLU A 321 16.21 13.46 2.01
N CYS A 322 16.90 12.88 1.02
CA CYS A 322 18.36 12.95 0.85
C CYS A 322 18.81 13.97 -0.22
N GLU A 323 17.92 14.79 -0.80
CA GLU A 323 18.30 15.71 -1.87
C GLU A 323 19.18 16.87 -1.37
N GLY A 324 20.41 16.96 -1.90
CA GLY A 324 21.24 18.17 -1.82
C GLY A 324 22.38 18.19 -0.80
N GLU A 325 22.68 17.08 -0.11
CA GLU A 325 23.89 16.98 0.75
C GLU A 325 24.99 16.11 0.10
N ASP A 326 26.23 16.36 0.50
CA ASP A 326 27.42 15.77 -0.14
C ASP A 326 27.68 14.32 0.35
N SER A 327 27.13 13.88 1.50
CA SER A 327 27.29 12.51 2.01
C SER A 327 26.14 11.99 2.90
N ILE A 328 26.01 10.65 3.01
CA ILE A 328 24.96 9.99 3.81
C ILE A 328 25.09 10.29 5.31
N GLU A 329 26.31 10.49 5.80
CA GLU A 329 26.59 10.80 7.20
C GLU A 329 26.08 12.19 7.59
N GLU A 330 26.19 13.15 6.67
CA GLU A 330 25.68 14.51 6.85
C GLU A 330 24.15 14.49 6.92
N CYS A 331 23.51 13.68 6.07
CA CYS A 331 22.05 13.53 6.02
C CYS A 331 21.51 12.70 7.18
N ALA A 332 22.32 11.79 7.75
CA ALA A 332 21.85 10.78 8.71
C ALA A 332 21.03 11.37 9.86
N PRO A 333 21.43 12.48 10.53
CA PRO A 333 20.61 13.15 11.53
C PRO A 333 19.21 13.54 11.03
N ALA A 334 19.12 14.20 9.87
CA ALA A 334 17.85 14.68 9.33
C ALA A 334 16.93 13.51 8.92
N LEU A 335 17.49 12.50 8.26
CA LEU A 335 16.77 11.28 7.88
C LEU A 335 16.21 10.55 9.09
N LEU A 336 17.03 10.42 10.13
CA LEU A 336 16.65 9.75 11.36
C LEU A 336 15.60 10.54 12.15
N GLU A 337 15.64 11.87 12.11
CA GLU A 337 14.64 12.75 12.76
C GLU A 337 13.30 12.74 12.00
N SER A 338 13.30 12.36 10.73
CA SER A 338 12.12 12.29 9.88
C SER A 338 11.13 11.22 10.32
N LYS A 339 9.84 11.45 10.03
CA LYS A 339 8.78 10.48 10.35
C LYS A 339 9.02 9.13 9.66
N ARG A 340 9.51 9.15 8.42
CA ARG A 340 9.78 7.93 7.64
C ARG A 340 11.02 7.20 8.19
N GLY A 341 12.08 7.93 8.55
CA GLY A 341 13.25 7.35 9.19
C GLY A 341 12.95 6.72 10.55
N GLN A 342 12.20 7.41 11.42
CA GLN A 342 11.77 6.89 12.74
C GLN A 342 11.01 5.57 12.62
N VAL A 343 10.12 5.48 11.62
CA VAL A 343 9.36 4.26 11.33
C VAL A 343 10.28 3.14 10.81
N LEU A 344 11.21 3.46 9.92
CA LEU A 344 12.16 2.52 9.33
C LEU A 344 13.09 1.90 10.38
N VAL A 345 13.53 2.67 11.38
CA VAL A 345 14.41 2.18 12.46
C VAL A 345 13.66 1.61 13.67
N GLN A 346 12.32 1.47 13.57
CA GLN A 346 11.43 1.02 14.66
C GLN A 346 11.64 1.81 15.97
N ALA A 347 11.64 3.13 15.84
CA ALA A 347 11.85 4.00 16.99
C ALA A 347 10.68 3.90 17.99
N HIS A 348 11.01 3.81 19.27
CA HIS A 348 10.04 3.75 20.36
C HIS A 348 10.50 4.57 21.56
N GLN A 349 9.54 5.14 22.28
CA GLN A 349 9.81 5.91 23.48
C GLN A 349 9.84 5.01 24.71
N TYR A 350 10.93 5.07 25.48
CA TYR A 350 11.09 4.36 26.74
C TYR A 350 11.92 5.19 27.73
N ASP A 351 11.39 5.36 28.94
CA ASP A 351 12.00 6.14 30.03
C ASP A 351 12.40 7.58 29.63
N GLY A 352 11.54 8.26 28.87
CA GLY A 352 11.78 9.63 28.40
C GLY A 352 12.76 9.76 27.23
N HIS A 353 13.36 8.65 26.76
CA HIS A 353 14.27 8.62 25.62
C HIS A 353 13.64 7.90 24.42
N ILE A 354 14.16 8.20 23.23
CA ILE A 354 13.81 7.48 22.00
C ILE A 354 14.92 6.46 21.71
N TRP A 355 14.52 5.21 21.52
CA TRP A 355 15.39 4.09 21.21
C TRP A 355 15.04 3.55 19.83
N PHE A 356 16.03 3.05 19.10
CA PHE A 356 15.83 2.43 17.79
C PHE A 356 16.42 1.02 17.75
N ARG A 357 15.95 0.20 16.82
CA ARG A 357 16.39 -1.19 16.71
C ARG A 357 17.65 -1.29 15.84
N GLN A 358 18.68 -1.95 16.36
CA GLN A 358 19.97 -2.12 15.70
C GLN A 358 19.84 -2.70 14.28
N GLU A 359 19.11 -3.81 14.13
CA GLU A 359 18.97 -4.51 12.84
C GLU A 359 18.33 -3.60 11.78
N ASP A 360 17.26 -2.90 12.15
CA ASP A 360 16.54 -2.00 11.25
C ASP A 360 17.36 -0.76 10.86
N PHE A 361 18.17 -0.24 11.79
CA PHE A 361 19.11 0.84 11.53
C PHE A 361 20.21 0.40 10.56
N GLN A 362 20.81 -0.78 10.79
CA GLN A 362 21.84 -1.30 9.90
C GLN A 362 21.30 -1.60 8.49
N ASP A 363 20.11 -2.20 8.41
CA ASP A 363 19.41 -2.47 7.15
C ASP A 363 19.13 -1.18 6.36
N LEU A 364 18.59 -0.16 7.01
CA LEU A 364 18.35 1.16 6.41
C LEU A 364 19.61 1.72 5.74
N PHE A 365 20.69 1.84 6.51
CA PHE A 365 21.89 2.49 6.01
C PHE A 365 22.63 1.63 4.98
N LYS A 366 22.59 0.29 5.07
CA LYS A 366 23.15 -0.56 4.00
C LYS A 366 22.49 -0.27 2.65
N TRP A 367 21.16 -0.15 2.60
CA TRP A 367 20.46 0.24 1.38
C TRP A 367 20.81 1.66 0.94
N LEU A 368 20.91 2.61 1.88
CA LEU A 368 21.27 3.99 1.55
C LEU A 368 22.67 4.08 0.90
N TYR A 369 23.70 3.47 1.50
CA TYR A 369 25.04 3.46 0.91
C TYR A 369 25.05 2.73 -0.43
N PHE A 370 24.36 1.59 -0.52
CA PHE A 370 24.36 0.77 -1.72
C PHE A 370 23.77 1.52 -2.92
N TRP A 371 22.63 2.19 -2.76
CA TRP A 371 22.03 2.95 -3.84
C TRP A 371 22.76 4.26 -4.12
N ALA A 372 23.33 4.94 -3.11
CA ALA A 372 24.17 6.10 -3.37
C ALA A 372 25.42 5.76 -4.19
N ASP A 373 26.07 4.62 -3.90
CA ASP A 373 27.19 4.12 -4.72
C ASP A 373 26.74 3.71 -6.11
N LEU A 374 25.55 3.14 -6.22
CA LEU A 374 24.96 2.72 -7.49
C LEU A 374 24.69 3.92 -8.40
N ASP A 375 24.11 4.99 -7.85
CA ASP A 375 23.74 6.20 -8.59
C ASP A 375 24.99 6.97 -9.06
N ASP A 376 26.08 6.96 -8.28
CA ASP A 376 27.33 7.63 -8.63
C ASP A 376 28.23 6.82 -9.59
N ALA A 377 27.97 5.54 -9.79
CA ALA A 377 28.90 4.64 -10.49
C ALA A 377 28.89 4.80 -12.03
N ALA A 378 30.05 5.06 -12.61
CA ALA A 378 30.23 5.10 -14.07
C ALA A 378 30.43 3.71 -14.70
N SER A 379 30.78 2.71 -13.90
CA SER A 379 30.97 1.32 -14.31
C SER A 379 30.89 0.39 -13.10
N ILE A 380 30.78 -0.92 -13.34
CA ILE A 380 30.78 -1.94 -12.28
C ILE A 380 32.05 -1.90 -11.44
N ARG A 381 33.19 -1.66 -12.07
CA ARG A 381 34.47 -1.55 -11.37
C ARG A 381 34.51 -0.29 -10.50
N ASP A 382 33.99 0.83 -11.01
CA ASP A 382 33.88 2.07 -10.25
C ASP A 382 32.96 1.90 -9.03
N PHE A 383 31.83 1.21 -9.20
CA PHE A 383 30.96 0.82 -8.08
C PHE A 383 31.71 0.00 -7.03
N GLN A 384 32.46 -1.03 -7.44
CA GLN A 384 33.20 -1.89 -6.52
C GLN A 384 34.25 -1.11 -5.71
N GLU A 385 35.01 -0.24 -6.39
CA GLU A 385 36.02 0.62 -5.75
C GLU A 385 35.35 1.58 -4.74
N LYS A 386 34.23 2.24 -5.12
CA LYS A 386 33.45 3.12 -4.21
C LYS A 386 32.85 2.38 -3.03
N TRP A 387 32.26 1.21 -3.25
CA TRP A 387 31.67 0.39 -2.20
C TRP A 387 32.72 -0.05 -1.15
N GLU A 388 33.92 -0.43 -1.60
CA GLU A 388 35.02 -0.74 -0.68
C GLU A 388 35.43 0.46 0.18
N GLU A 389 35.46 1.66 -0.40
CA GLU A 389 35.76 2.91 0.31
C GLU A 389 34.65 3.31 1.30
N ARG A 390 33.39 3.38 0.84
CA ARG A 390 32.22 3.78 1.66
C ARG A 390 31.89 2.77 2.76
N ARG A 391 32.27 1.49 2.62
CA ARG A 391 32.11 0.48 3.67
C ARG A 391 32.79 0.85 4.99
N HIS A 392 33.92 1.56 4.93
CA HIS A 392 34.58 2.04 6.15
C HIS A 392 33.75 3.11 6.87
N GLN A 393 33.10 4.01 6.11
CA GLN A 393 32.25 5.05 6.67
C GLN A 393 30.96 4.47 7.25
N MET A 394 30.31 3.54 6.52
CA MET A 394 29.15 2.79 7.01
C MET A 394 29.45 2.07 8.32
N LYS A 395 30.61 1.40 8.43
CA LYS A 395 31.03 0.74 9.69
C LYS A 395 31.28 1.73 10.82
N ALA A 396 31.85 2.90 10.53
CA ALA A 396 32.02 3.95 11.52
C ALA A 396 30.67 4.44 12.05
N LEU A 397 29.68 4.66 11.17
CA LEU A 397 28.31 5.03 11.56
C LEU A 397 27.67 3.97 12.48
N PHE A 398 27.86 2.68 12.17
CA PHE A 398 27.33 1.59 13.00
C PHE A 398 27.98 1.53 14.38
N GLN A 399 29.30 1.79 14.45
CA GLN A 399 30.02 1.90 15.73
C GLN A 399 29.54 3.11 16.53
N THR A 400 29.26 4.24 15.89
CA THR A 400 28.69 5.42 16.55
C THR A 400 27.32 5.11 17.16
N ALA A 401 26.46 4.38 16.44
CA ALA A 401 25.16 3.93 16.96
C ALA A 401 25.30 2.96 18.15
N GLU A 402 26.30 2.07 18.12
CA GLU A 402 26.62 1.18 19.23
C GLU A 402 27.13 1.96 20.47
N MET A 403 28.01 2.95 20.27
CA MET A 403 28.47 3.86 21.33
C MET A 403 27.31 4.66 21.95
N ALA A 404 26.34 5.07 21.12
CA ALA A 404 25.09 5.68 21.57
C ALA A 404 24.17 4.72 22.32
N ASN A 405 24.49 3.42 22.38
CA ASN A 405 23.64 2.34 22.87
C ASN A 405 22.26 2.33 22.18
N TYR A 406 22.22 2.65 20.88
CA TYR A 406 20.99 2.74 20.09
C TYR A 406 19.96 3.74 20.65
N ARG A 407 20.45 4.77 21.36
CA ARG A 407 19.64 5.88 21.88
C ARG A 407 19.76 7.08 20.95
N PHE A 408 18.62 7.63 20.56
CA PHE A 408 18.51 8.59 19.47
C PHE A 408 19.20 9.93 19.77
N ASP A 409 18.93 10.50 20.94
CA ASP A 409 19.57 11.73 21.44
C ASP A 409 21.10 11.61 21.45
N LYS A 410 21.66 10.52 21.99
CA LYS A 410 23.10 10.27 22.02
C LYS A 410 23.70 10.11 20.63
N LEU A 411 23.00 9.42 19.73
CA LEU A 411 23.48 9.25 18.36
C LEU A 411 23.58 10.61 17.67
N LEU A 412 22.55 11.46 17.80
CA LEU A 412 22.58 12.81 17.24
C LEU A 412 23.70 13.66 17.83
N ASP A 413 23.93 13.62 19.14
CA ASP A 413 25.02 14.35 19.80
C ASP A 413 26.40 13.92 19.25
N LEU A 414 26.58 12.61 19.03
CA LEU A 414 27.81 12.05 18.46
C LEU A 414 27.98 12.41 16.98
N LEU A 415 26.91 12.40 16.18
CA LEU A 415 26.95 12.75 14.75
C LEU A 415 27.15 14.25 14.52
N LYS A 416 26.55 15.11 15.33
CA LYS A 416 26.68 16.58 15.24
C LYS A 416 28.00 17.11 15.82
N GLY A 417 28.85 16.24 16.36
CA GLY A 417 30.14 16.61 16.95
C GLY A 417 30.05 17.27 18.33
N GLU A 418 28.87 17.30 18.96
CA GLU A 418 28.65 17.88 20.29
C GLU A 418 29.05 16.92 21.43
N GLY A 419 29.49 15.70 21.10
CA GLY A 419 29.79 14.63 22.06
C GLY A 419 31.26 14.41 22.45
N GLN A 420 32.21 15.31 22.17
CA GLN A 420 33.59 15.14 22.66
C GLN A 420 33.75 15.37 24.18
N ASP A 421 32.75 15.93 24.87
CA ASP A 421 32.80 16.16 26.33
C ASP A 421 32.13 15.05 27.17
N LEU A 422 31.50 14.04 26.56
CA LEU A 422 30.81 12.96 27.30
C LEU A 422 31.70 11.74 27.60
N ALA A 423 32.95 11.73 27.13
CA ALA A 423 33.91 10.65 27.41
C ALA A 423 34.49 10.70 28.84
N GLU A 424 34.28 11.78 29.62
CA GLU A 424 34.86 11.91 30.96
C GLU A 424 33.96 11.45 32.14
N VAL A 425 32.73 10.96 31.91
CA VAL A 425 31.82 10.60 33.02
C VAL A 425 31.73 9.08 33.31
N SER A 426 32.46 8.24 32.57
CA SER A 426 32.52 6.79 32.85
C SER A 426 33.51 6.40 33.97
N GLU A 427 34.37 7.32 34.44
CA GLU A 427 35.16 7.08 35.65
C GLU A 427 34.43 7.58 36.90
N LYS A 428 33.52 6.75 37.43
CA LYS A 428 33.30 6.64 38.88
C LYS A 428 32.53 5.37 39.23
N SER A 429 33.32 4.35 39.56
CA SER A 429 32.93 3.25 40.44
C SER A 429 32.27 3.77 41.74
N PRO A 430 31.46 2.95 42.40
CA PRO A 430 31.88 2.63 43.76
C PRO A 430 31.75 1.15 44.14
N ALA A 431 32.87 0.67 44.70
CA ALA A 431 33.06 -0.27 45.81
C ALA A 431 32.31 -1.61 45.84
#